data_AF-A0A813YYZ0-F1
#
_entry.id   AF-A0A813YYZ0-F1
#
_cell.length_a   1.000
_cell.length_b   1.000
_cell.length_c   1.000
_cell.angle_alpha   90.00
_cell.angle_beta   90.00
_cell.angle_gamma   90.00
#
_symmetry.space_group_name_H-M   'P 1'
#
loop_
_entity.id
_entity.type
_entity.pdbx_description
1 polymer ?
#
loop_
_entity_poly.entity_id
_entity_poly.type
_entity_poly.pdbx_seq_one_letter_code
_entity_poly.pdbx_strand_id
1 'polypeptide(L)'
;MVAPTGPSKKTGTVAPLERVKLLLQTQDVNQKIAAGRKYKGFADCLVRCIREEGPISLWRGNWANVIRYFPTQALNFAFKERYQRIFANYNPKTDPYKFFVGNLFAGGMAGATGLLFVYPLDFARTRLGVDIGKSVQERQFKGMNDCLVKIYKADGIQGLYRGFSISVAGIFVYRAFYFGGYDAGKKFLFGDNPNPNIFYRFLFAQFITSSSEFLAYPLDTIRRRLMMQSGRNDVIYRGTLDCARKIAATEGLTAFFKGNLSNMYRSIGSSLVLVLYDEFKRWILLAGESSATK
;
A
#
# COMPACT_ATOMS: atom_id res chain seq x y z
N MET A 1 15.12 -23.13 -8.19
CA MET A 1 14.50 -21.87 -8.70
C MET A 1 13.07 -21.78 -8.17
N VAL A 2 12.81 -20.93 -7.17
CA VAL A 2 11.46 -20.76 -6.60
C VAL A 2 10.68 -19.80 -7.50
N ALA A 3 9.70 -20.32 -8.24
CA ALA A 3 8.85 -19.50 -9.09
C ALA A 3 8.11 -18.42 -8.26
N PRO A 4 8.12 -17.14 -8.67
CA PRO A 4 7.50 -16.03 -7.92
C PRO A 4 5.98 -15.98 -8.15
N THR A 5 5.25 -17.08 -7.92
CA THR A 5 3.81 -17.16 -8.21
C THR A 5 2.91 -16.72 -7.04
N GLY A 6 3.39 -16.76 -5.79
CA GLY A 6 2.66 -16.29 -4.62
C GLY A 6 2.32 -14.79 -4.58
N PRO A 7 3.21 -13.87 -5.01
CA PRO A 7 2.99 -12.43 -4.96
C PRO A 7 1.95 -11.93 -5.96
N SER A 8 2.01 -12.39 -7.21
CA SER A 8 1.00 -12.06 -8.23
C SER A 8 -0.41 -12.49 -7.77
N LYS A 9 -0.52 -13.65 -7.13
CA LYS A 9 -1.78 -14.15 -6.54
C LYS A 9 -2.29 -13.24 -5.42
N LYS A 10 -1.43 -12.82 -4.47
CA LYS A 10 -1.78 -11.85 -3.41
C LYS A 10 -2.28 -10.53 -3.99
N THR A 11 -1.53 -9.98 -4.94
CA THR A 11 -1.91 -8.70 -5.58
C THR A 11 -3.23 -8.82 -6.33
N GLY A 12 -3.50 -9.98 -6.95
CA GLY A 12 -4.76 -10.26 -7.62
C GLY A 12 -5.93 -10.39 -6.66
N THR A 13 -5.82 -11.13 -5.55
CA THR A 13 -6.96 -11.40 -4.67
C THR A 13 -7.46 -10.17 -3.93
N VAL A 14 -6.56 -9.25 -3.52
CA VAL A 14 -6.95 -8.04 -2.78
C VAL A 14 -7.10 -6.80 -3.66
N ALA A 15 -6.86 -6.89 -4.97
CA ALA A 15 -7.00 -5.77 -5.91
C ALA A 15 -8.38 -5.10 -5.85
N PRO A 16 -9.51 -5.83 -5.75
CA PRO A 16 -10.82 -5.21 -5.58
C PRO A 16 -10.94 -4.29 -4.37
N LEU A 17 -10.46 -4.75 -3.21
CA LEU A 17 -10.49 -3.99 -1.95
C LEU A 17 -9.61 -2.75 -2.04
N GLU A 18 -8.47 -2.89 -2.70
CA GLU A 18 -7.54 -1.79 -2.93
C GLU A 18 -8.12 -0.75 -3.90
N ARG A 19 -8.85 -1.17 -4.94
CA ARG A 19 -9.54 -0.23 -5.82
C ARG A 19 -10.60 0.58 -5.07
N VAL A 20 -11.44 -0.09 -4.28
CA VAL A 20 -12.46 0.57 -3.46
C VAL A 20 -11.83 1.55 -2.46
N LYS A 21 -10.70 1.17 -1.82
CA LYS A 21 -9.91 2.09 -0.99
C LYS A 21 -9.55 3.36 -1.77
N LEU A 22 -8.89 3.20 -2.92
CA LEU A 22 -8.39 4.33 -3.71
C LEU A 22 -9.52 5.26 -4.16
N LEU A 23 -10.63 4.70 -4.66
CA LEU A 23 -11.79 5.47 -5.07
C LEU A 23 -12.35 6.31 -3.92
N LEU A 24 -12.59 5.70 -2.75
CA LEU A 24 -13.09 6.43 -1.58
C LEU A 24 -12.12 7.51 -1.08
N GLN A 25 -10.82 7.23 -1.14
CA GLN A 25 -9.75 8.12 -0.65
C GLN A 25 -9.55 9.35 -1.55
N THR A 26 -9.81 9.23 -2.86
CA THR A 26 -9.56 10.29 -3.85
C THR A 26 -10.80 10.87 -4.53
N GLN A 27 -12.01 10.39 -4.19
CA GLN A 27 -13.23 10.80 -4.90
C GLN A 27 -13.48 12.31 -4.90
N ASP A 28 -13.08 13.02 -3.84
CA ASP A 28 -13.29 14.47 -3.72
C ASP A 28 -12.46 15.30 -4.71
N VAL A 29 -11.41 14.70 -5.29
CA VAL A 29 -10.53 15.34 -6.26
C VAL A 29 -10.63 14.71 -7.65
N ASN A 30 -11.52 13.74 -7.84
CA ASN A 30 -11.71 13.06 -9.11
C ASN A 30 -12.69 13.84 -10.00
N GLN A 31 -12.20 14.40 -11.11
CA GLN A 31 -13.01 15.22 -12.04
C GLN A 31 -14.22 14.48 -12.63
N LYS A 32 -14.17 13.16 -12.73
CA LYS A 32 -15.25 12.37 -13.32
C LYS A 32 -16.35 12.01 -12.33
N ILE A 33 -16.09 12.14 -11.03
CA ILE A 33 -17.07 11.86 -9.99
C ILE A 33 -17.80 13.17 -9.71
N ALA A 34 -19.02 13.31 -10.25
CA ALA A 34 -19.88 14.44 -9.94
C ALA A 34 -20.14 14.54 -8.43
N ALA A 35 -20.24 15.76 -7.90
CA ALA A 35 -20.39 16.00 -6.45
C ALA A 35 -21.61 15.26 -5.85
N GLY A 36 -22.72 15.15 -6.58
CA GLY A 36 -23.92 14.40 -6.18
C GLY A 36 -23.86 12.89 -6.39
N ARG A 37 -22.76 12.35 -6.96
CA ARG A 37 -22.56 10.91 -7.22
C ARG A 37 -21.39 10.31 -6.45
N LYS A 38 -20.89 11.01 -5.42
CA LYS A 38 -19.88 10.47 -4.48
C LYS A 38 -20.35 9.16 -3.86
N TYR A 39 -19.41 8.28 -3.57
CA TYR A 39 -19.69 6.99 -2.95
C TYR A 39 -19.96 7.18 -1.46
N LYS A 40 -21.02 6.54 -0.96
CA LYS A 40 -21.44 6.66 0.44
C LYS A 40 -20.55 5.89 1.41
N GLY A 41 -19.83 4.88 0.92
CA GLY A 41 -18.97 4.02 1.72
C GLY A 41 -18.47 2.81 0.95
N PHE A 42 -17.89 1.85 1.66
CA PHE A 42 -17.30 0.64 1.08
C PHE A 42 -18.29 -0.17 0.24
N ALA A 43 -19.43 -0.55 0.81
CA ALA A 43 -20.42 -1.39 0.12
C ALA A 43 -21.02 -0.69 -1.12
N ASP A 44 -21.40 0.58 -0.97
CA ASP A 44 -21.91 1.39 -2.08
C ASP A 44 -20.88 1.50 -3.21
N CYS A 45 -19.62 1.80 -2.89
CA CYS A 45 -18.54 1.87 -3.87
C CYS A 45 -18.32 0.53 -4.59
N LEU A 46 -18.28 -0.58 -3.84
CA LEU A 46 -18.07 -1.90 -4.41
C LEU A 46 -19.21 -2.29 -5.38
N VAL A 47 -20.46 -2.15 -4.94
CA VAL A 47 -21.65 -2.49 -5.73
C VAL A 47 -21.73 -1.62 -6.98
N ARG A 48 -21.48 -0.31 -6.85
CA ARG A 48 -21.49 0.61 -7.99
C ARG A 48 -20.37 0.35 -8.97
N CYS A 49 -19.16 -0.01 -8.52
CA CYS A 49 -18.08 -0.41 -9.44
C CYS A 49 -18.49 -1.61 -10.29
N ILE A 50 -19.08 -2.64 -9.67
CA ILE A 50 -19.54 -3.84 -10.38
C ILE A 50 -20.68 -3.50 -11.35
N ARG A 51 -21.66 -2.71 -10.90
CA ARG A 51 -22.86 -2.38 -11.70
C ARG A 51 -22.59 -1.37 -12.82
N GLU A 52 -21.75 -0.37 -12.58
CA GLU A 52 -21.54 0.74 -13.51
C GLU A 52 -20.40 0.51 -14.50
N GLU A 53 -19.37 -0.24 -14.11
CA GLU A 53 -18.15 -0.47 -14.91
C GLU A 53 -17.91 -1.95 -15.25
N GLY A 54 -18.66 -2.87 -14.62
CA GLY A 54 -18.49 -4.32 -14.76
C GLY A 54 -17.55 -4.91 -13.72
N PRO A 55 -17.64 -6.23 -13.43
CA PRO A 55 -16.89 -6.89 -12.36
C PRO A 55 -15.36 -6.89 -12.57
N ILE A 56 -14.90 -7.01 -13.83
CA ILE A 56 -13.47 -7.03 -14.17
C ILE A 56 -12.80 -5.68 -13.85
N SER A 57 -13.57 -4.60 -13.81
CA SER A 57 -13.07 -3.27 -13.49
C SER A 57 -12.39 -3.20 -12.12
N LEU A 58 -12.75 -4.07 -11.16
CA LEU A 58 -12.16 -4.11 -9.82
C LEU A 58 -10.64 -4.36 -9.82
N TRP A 59 -10.10 -4.95 -10.88
CA TRP A 59 -8.66 -5.18 -11.07
C TRP A 59 -7.95 -4.06 -11.83
N ARG A 60 -8.62 -2.95 -12.09
CA ARG A 60 -8.03 -1.85 -12.85
C ARG A 60 -6.81 -1.27 -12.13
N GLY A 61 -5.71 -1.15 -12.87
CA GLY A 61 -4.41 -0.74 -12.33
C GLY A 61 -3.62 -1.87 -11.66
N ASN A 62 -4.17 -3.08 -11.49
CA ASN A 62 -3.45 -4.18 -10.84
C ASN A 62 -2.21 -4.65 -11.63
N TRP A 63 -2.20 -4.51 -12.96
CA TRP A 63 -1.01 -4.79 -13.78
C TRP A 63 0.22 -4.01 -13.32
N ALA A 64 0.06 -2.73 -12.97
CA ALA A 64 1.14 -1.92 -12.42
C ALA A 64 1.63 -2.47 -11.07
N ASN A 65 0.74 -3.05 -10.26
CA ASN A 65 1.12 -3.68 -8.99
C ASN A 65 1.94 -4.95 -9.19
N VAL A 66 1.54 -5.80 -10.15
CA VAL A 66 2.25 -7.04 -10.48
C VAL A 66 3.66 -6.71 -10.99
N ILE A 67 3.77 -5.76 -11.93
CA ILE A 67 5.07 -5.35 -12.49
C ILE A 67 5.94 -4.75 -11.39
N ARG A 68 5.39 -3.88 -10.54
CA ARG A 68 6.11 -3.22 -9.44
C ARG A 68 6.73 -4.20 -8.45
N TYR A 69 6.16 -5.40 -8.29
CA TYR A 69 6.67 -6.38 -7.35
C TYR A 69 8.14 -6.75 -7.63
N PHE A 70 8.48 -7.04 -8.89
CA PHE A 70 9.83 -7.47 -9.29
C PHE A 70 10.93 -6.45 -8.96
N PRO A 71 10.87 -5.18 -9.41
CA PRO A 71 11.90 -4.19 -9.08
C PRO A 71 11.92 -3.89 -7.58
N THR A 72 10.77 -3.91 -6.89
CA THR A 72 10.73 -3.73 -5.43
C THR A 72 11.53 -4.83 -4.72
N GLN A 73 11.39 -6.09 -5.14
CA GLN A 73 12.17 -7.19 -4.56
C GLN A 73 13.65 -7.06 -4.89
N ALA A 74 14.02 -6.78 -6.14
CA ALA A 74 15.41 -6.59 -6.54
C ALA A 74 16.10 -5.51 -5.70
N LEU A 75 15.43 -4.37 -5.51
CA LEU A 75 15.93 -3.27 -4.68
C LEU A 75 16.02 -3.64 -3.20
N ASN A 76 15.04 -4.39 -2.67
CA ASN A 76 15.12 -4.89 -1.30
C ASN A 76 16.33 -5.81 -1.10
N PHE A 77 16.57 -6.74 -2.03
CA PHE A 77 17.76 -7.61 -1.96
C PHE A 77 19.07 -6.82 -2.04
N ALA A 78 19.12 -5.79 -2.90
CA ALA A 78 20.33 -4.98 -3.06
C ALA A 78 20.62 -4.07 -1.85
N PHE A 79 19.60 -3.43 -1.27
CA PHE A 79 19.81 -2.32 -0.33
C PHE A 79 19.48 -2.65 1.13
N LYS A 80 18.61 -3.62 1.41
CA LYS A 80 18.12 -3.86 2.78
C LYS A 80 19.27 -4.24 3.72
N GLU A 81 20.10 -5.20 3.34
CA GLU A 81 21.24 -5.62 4.16
C GLU A 81 22.26 -4.50 4.33
N ARG A 82 22.52 -3.74 3.26
CA ARG A 82 23.46 -2.62 3.30
C ARG A 82 23.02 -1.57 4.31
N TYR A 83 21.74 -1.18 4.29
CA TYR A 83 21.20 -0.22 5.25
C TYR A 83 21.11 -0.78 6.66
N GLN A 84 20.82 -2.07 6.84
CA GLN A 84 20.87 -2.71 8.16
C GLN A 84 22.28 -2.67 8.76
N ARG A 85 23.32 -2.95 7.96
CA ARG A 85 24.72 -2.87 8.45
C ARG A 85 25.15 -1.44 8.77
N ILE A 86 24.67 -0.44 8.03
CA ILE A 86 25.00 0.97 8.27
C ILE A 86 24.30 1.51 9.52
N PHE A 87 22.98 1.28 9.64
CA PHE A 87 22.17 1.96 10.65
C PHE A 87 21.83 1.09 11.86
N ALA A 88 21.71 -0.23 11.72
CA ALA A 88 21.21 -1.14 12.74
C ALA A 88 22.29 -2.05 13.36
N ASN A 89 23.56 -1.64 13.33
CA ASN A 89 24.68 -2.37 13.91
C ASN A 89 24.78 -2.15 15.44
N TYR A 90 23.70 -2.41 16.15
CA TYR A 90 23.60 -2.29 17.61
C TYR A 90 23.05 -3.58 18.20
N ASN A 91 23.43 -3.91 19.44
CA ASN A 91 22.90 -5.08 20.10
C ASN A 91 21.54 -4.73 20.75
N PRO A 92 20.45 -5.46 20.43
CA PRO A 92 19.11 -5.17 20.93
C PRO A 92 18.98 -5.30 22.46
N LYS A 93 19.85 -6.06 23.12
CA LYS A 93 19.82 -6.25 24.58
C LYS A 93 20.55 -5.14 25.34
N THR A 94 21.66 -4.63 24.79
CA THR A 94 22.47 -3.60 25.46
C THR A 94 22.04 -2.19 25.09
N ASP A 95 21.66 -1.97 23.83
CA ASP A 95 21.33 -0.65 23.28
C ASP A 95 19.96 -0.68 22.56
N PRO A 96 18.86 -1.00 23.27
CA PRO A 96 17.54 -1.20 22.65
C PRO A 96 17.06 0.04 21.89
N TYR A 97 17.30 1.24 22.41
CA TYR A 97 16.91 2.50 21.75
C TYR A 97 17.70 2.72 20.45
N LYS A 98 19.03 2.53 20.45
CA LYS A 98 19.85 2.69 19.25
C LYS A 98 19.52 1.61 18.21
N PHE A 99 19.23 0.39 18.65
CA PHE A 99 18.77 -0.68 17.77
C PHE A 99 17.42 -0.32 17.12
N PHE A 100 16.46 0.21 17.89
CA PHE A 100 15.17 0.65 17.36
C PHE A 100 15.32 1.76 16.32
N VAL A 101 16.04 2.84 16.67
CA VAL A 101 16.30 3.97 15.75
C VAL A 101 17.07 3.49 14.52
N GLY A 102 18.06 2.63 14.71
CA GLY A 102 18.84 2.02 13.63
C GLY A 102 17.99 1.22 12.66
N ASN A 103 17.08 0.38 13.16
CA ASN A 103 16.15 -0.37 12.31
C ASN A 103 15.12 0.53 11.63
N LEU A 104 14.67 1.59 12.30
CA LEU A 104 13.79 2.59 11.71
C LEU A 104 14.45 3.28 10.51
N PHE A 105 15.70 3.75 10.66
CA PHE A 105 16.46 4.35 9.56
C PHE A 105 16.82 3.35 8.48
N ALA A 106 17.30 2.15 8.84
CA ALA A 106 17.61 1.11 7.88
C ALA A 106 16.38 0.79 7.00
N GLY A 107 15.24 0.61 7.65
CA GLY A 107 13.98 0.34 7.00
C GLY A 107 13.43 1.49 6.19
N GLY A 108 13.48 2.71 6.74
CA GLY A 108 13.01 3.93 6.10
C GLY A 108 13.82 4.26 4.85
N MET A 109 15.15 4.17 4.92
CA MET A 109 16.06 4.41 3.79
C MET A 109 15.95 3.33 2.72
N ALA A 110 15.83 2.06 3.10
CA ALA A 110 15.54 0.99 2.14
C ALA A 110 14.20 1.24 1.42
N GLY A 111 13.17 1.65 2.16
CA GLY A 111 11.87 2.00 1.60
C GLY A 111 11.90 3.23 0.69
N ALA A 112 12.62 4.28 1.07
CA ALA A 112 12.77 5.50 0.28
C ALA A 112 13.53 5.24 -1.02
N THR A 113 14.61 4.46 -0.97
CA THR A 113 15.38 4.04 -2.14
C THR A 113 14.54 3.16 -3.06
N GLY A 114 13.80 2.21 -2.49
CA GLY A 114 12.83 1.41 -3.24
C GLY A 114 11.82 2.29 -3.98
N LEU A 115 11.19 3.22 -3.24
CA LEU A 115 10.27 4.19 -3.82
C LEU A 115 10.92 5.03 -4.91
N LEU A 116 12.17 5.48 -4.76
CA LEU A 116 12.83 6.32 -5.76
C LEU A 116 12.75 5.73 -7.17
N PHE A 117 12.87 4.40 -7.32
CA PHE A 117 12.77 3.73 -8.60
C PHE A 117 11.34 3.32 -8.97
N VAL A 118 10.55 2.85 -7.99
CA VAL A 118 9.22 2.26 -8.27
C VAL A 118 8.06 3.26 -8.16
N TYR A 119 8.30 4.50 -7.75
CA TYR A 119 7.26 5.51 -7.56
C TYR A 119 6.40 5.75 -8.80
N PRO A 120 6.96 5.83 -10.03
CA PRO A 120 6.14 6.02 -11.23
C PRO A 120 5.12 4.89 -11.41
N LEU A 121 5.48 3.64 -11.05
CA LEU A 121 4.56 2.50 -11.11
C LEU A 121 3.46 2.62 -10.06
N ASP A 122 3.79 3.06 -8.84
CA ASP A 122 2.79 3.37 -7.80
C ASP A 122 1.83 4.48 -8.23
N PHE A 123 2.37 5.51 -8.89
CA PHE A 123 1.61 6.63 -9.43
C PHE A 123 0.63 6.14 -10.51
N ALA A 124 1.12 5.41 -11.52
CA ALA A 124 0.29 4.90 -12.61
C ALA A 124 -0.78 3.93 -12.10
N ARG A 125 -0.43 3.07 -11.12
CA ARG A 125 -1.39 2.21 -10.43
C ARG A 125 -2.54 3.01 -9.83
N THR A 126 -2.20 4.07 -9.09
CA THR A 126 -3.19 4.93 -8.41
C THR A 126 -4.11 5.57 -9.44
N ARG A 127 -3.54 6.21 -10.46
CA ARG A 127 -4.26 6.93 -11.51
C ARG A 127 -5.15 6.03 -12.36
N LEU A 128 -4.71 4.81 -12.63
CA LEU A 128 -5.54 3.82 -13.32
C LEU A 128 -6.66 3.28 -12.43
N GLY A 129 -6.39 3.01 -11.15
CA GLY A 129 -7.37 2.43 -10.23
C GLY A 129 -8.56 3.35 -9.96
N VAL A 130 -8.32 4.66 -9.97
CA VAL A 130 -9.34 5.70 -9.73
C VAL A 130 -10.01 6.21 -11.00
N ASP A 131 -9.57 5.76 -12.20
CA ASP A 131 -10.22 6.10 -13.45
C ASP A 131 -11.50 5.28 -13.63
N ILE A 132 -12.64 5.96 -13.52
CA ILE A 132 -14.00 5.38 -13.60
C ILE A 132 -14.59 5.44 -15.03
N GLY A 133 -13.80 5.82 -16.04
CA GLY A 133 -14.27 5.86 -17.43
C GLY A 133 -14.68 4.47 -17.94
N LYS A 134 -15.89 4.36 -18.51
CA LYS A 134 -16.51 3.08 -18.90
C LYS A 134 -15.97 2.60 -20.25
N SER A 135 -15.96 3.49 -21.24
CA SER A 135 -15.43 3.25 -22.59
C SER A 135 -13.96 3.67 -22.73
N VAL A 136 -13.27 3.21 -23.78
CA VAL A 136 -11.87 3.60 -24.06
C VAL A 136 -11.73 5.13 -24.25
N GLN A 137 -12.76 5.76 -24.80
CA GLN A 137 -12.85 7.19 -25.08
C GLN A 137 -13.11 8.00 -23.80
N GLU A 138 -13.95 7.49 -22.90
CA GLU A 138 -14.21 8.12 -21.61
C GLU A 138 -13.04 7.99 -20.63
N ARG A 139 -12.13 7.03 -20.82
CA ARG A 139 -11.00 6.78 -19.93
C ARG A 139 -9.93 7.85 -20.05
N GLN A 140 -9.35 8.21 -18.90
CA GLN A 140 -8.24 9.18 -18.87
C GLN A 140 -6.97 8.54 -19.47
N PHE A 141 -6.78 7.25 -19.18
CA PHE A 141 -5.61 6.51 -19.59
C PHE A 141 -6.00 5.16 -20.19
N LYS A 142 -5.38 4.80 -21.32
CA LYS A 142 -5.55 3.50 -21.99
C LYS A 142 -4.83 2.37 -21.25
N GLY A 143 -3.79 2.71 -20.47
CA GLY A 143 -3.00 1.76 -19.71
C GLY A 143 -1.86 2.44 -18.94
N MET A 144 -0.97 1.63 -18.37
CA MET A 144 0.15 2.12 -17.55
C MET A 144 1.12 2.99 -18.34
N ASN A 145 1.57 2.54 -19.51
CA ASN A 145 2.51 3.29 -20.33
C ASN A 145 1.89 4.60 -20.83
N ASP A 146 0.62 4.57 -21.27
CA ASP A 146 -0.13 5.77 -21.67
C ASP A 146 -0.24 6.77 -20.50
N CYS A 147 -0.48 6.28 -19.28
CA CYS A 147 -0.51 7.11 -18.07
C CYS A 147 0.84 7.79 -17.80
N LEU A 148 1.93 7.02 -17.80
CA LEU A 148 3.26 7.54 -17.56
C LEU A 148 3.69 8.57 -18.61
N VAL A 149 3.49 8.25 -19.90
CA VAL A 149 3.89 9.13 -21.01
C VAL A 149 3.06 10.41 -21.02
N LYS A 150 1.73 10.33 -20.86
CA LYS A 150 0.88 11.53 -20.84
C LYS A 150 1.24 12.47 -19.70
N ILE A 151 1.45 11.93 -18.50
CA ILE A 151 1.80 12.75 -17.33
C ILE A 151 3.21 13.32 -17.46
N TYR A 152 4.17 12.54 -17.96
CA TYR A 152 5.51 13.05 -18.22
C TYR A 152 5.51 14.19 -19.26
N LYS A 153 4.70 14.08 -20.32
CA LYS A 153 4.56 15.15 -21.32
C LYS A 153 3.89 16.41 -20.75
N ALA A 154 2.97 16.26 -19.80
CA ALA A 154 2.24 17.39 -19.21
C ALA A 154 3.03 18.10 -18.09
N ASP A 155 3.60 17.33 -17.15
CA ASP A 155 4.15 17.84 -15.89
C ASP A 155 5.62 17.44 -15.68
N GLY A 156 6.24 16.78 -16.65
CA GLY A 156 7.60 16.25 -16.53
C GLY A 156 7.75 15.17 -15.45
N ILE A 157 8.99 15.03 -14.96
CA ILE A 157 9.32 14.07 -13.90
C ILE A 157 8.65 14.42 -12.57
N GLN A 158 8.46 15.71 -12.30
CA GLN A 158 7.82 16.17 -11.07
C GLN A 158 6.37 15.69 -10.96
N GLY A 159 5.65 15.61 -12.09
CA GLY A 159 4.30 15.05 -12.14
C GLY A 159 4.23 13.58 -11.71
N LEU A 160 5.23 12.77 -12.10
CA LEU A 160 5.29 11.36 -11.76
C LEU A 160 5.67 11.11 -10.29
N TYR A 161 6.43 12.03 -9.67
CA TYR A 161 6.91 11.92 -8.29
C TYR A 161 6.13 12.77 -7.28
N ARG A 162 4.96 13.29 -7.68
CA ARG A 162 4.16 14.15 -6.80
C ARG A 162 3.66 13.37 -5.58
N GLY A 163 4.00 13.88 -4.39
CA GLY A 163 3.73 13.22 -3.12
C GLY A 163 4.85 12.29 -2.64
N PHE A 164 6.02 12.26 -3.29
CA PHE A 164 7.14 11.41 -2.88
C PHE A 164 7.59 11.67 -1.43
N SER A 165 7.80 12.94 -1.07
CA SER A 165 8.27 13.32 0.28
C SER A 165 7.35 12.84 1.40
N ILE A 166 6.03 13.05 1.25
CA ILE A 166 5.05 12.60 2.23
C ILE A 166 4.93 11.07 2.27
N SER A 167 5.23 10.39 1.16
CA SER A 167 5.31 8.92 1.10
C SER A 167 6.46 8.39 1.92
N VAL A 168 7.64 9.03 1.83
CA VAL A 168 8.81 8.66 2.63
C VAL A 168 8.52 8.89 4.11
N ALA A 169 7.97 10.04 4.49
CA ALA A 169 7.54 10.30 5.87
C ALA A 169 6.55 9.23 6.37
N GLY A 170 5.59 8.84 5.53
CA GLY A 170 4.64 7.76 5.82
C GLY A 170 5.31 6.41 6.12
N ILE A 171 6.39 6.06 5.43
CA ILE A 171 7.17 4.84 5.70
C ILE A 171 7.78 4.89 7.10
N PHE A 172 8.38 6.01 7.48
CA PHE A 172 8.97 6.16 8.82
C PHE A 172 7.91 6.08 9.91
N VAL A 173 6.79 6.79 9.76
CA VAL A 173 5.67 6.75 10.71
C VAL A 173 5.12 5.33 10.86
N TYR A 174 4.82 4.66 9.74
CA TYR A 174 4.36 3.27 9.76
C TYR A 174 5.35 2.34 10.48
N ARG A 175 6.65 2.43 10.15
CA ARG A 175 7.68 1.57 10.75
C ARG A 175 7.89 1.84 12.22
N ALA A 176 7.84 3.10 12.66
CA ALA A 176 7.99 3.46 14.06
C ALA A 176 6.89 2.82 14.91
N PHE A 177 5.63 2.95 14.48
CA PHE A 177 4.50 2.32 15.18
C PHE A 177 4.50 0.81 15.05
N TYR A 178 4.88 0.26 13.89
CA TYR A 178 4.93 -1.17 13.67
C TYR A 178 5.96 -1.84 14.60
N PHE A 179 7.22 -1.40 14.55
CA PHE A 179 8.27 -2.00 15.38
C PHE A 179 8.06 -1.68 16.86
N GLY A 180 7.73 -0.43 17.21
CA GLY A 180 7.52 -0.03 18.59
C GLY A 180 6.34 -0.76 19.23
N GLY A 181 5.23 -0.88 18.49
CA GLY A 181 4.06 -1.63 18.91
C GLY A 181 4.32 -3.13 18.98
N TYR A 182 5.10 -3.69 18.06
CA TYR A 182 5.45 -5.11 18.08
C TYR A 182 6.35 -5.45 19.28
N ASP A 183 7.37 -4.65 19.54
CA ASP A 183 8.31 -4.88 20.65
C ASP A 183 7.63 -4.72 22.01
N ALA A 184 6.84 -3.65 22.20
CA ALA A 184 6.09 -3.43 23.43
C ALA A 184 4.99 -4.49 23.63
N GLY A 185 4.22 -4.75 22.58
CA GLY A 185 3.08 -5.67 22.65
C GLY A 185 3.48 -7.13 22.80
N LYS A 186 4.59 -7.56 22.18
CA LYS A 186 5.10 -8.93 22.33
C LYS A 186 5.51 -9.21 23.77
N LYS A 187 6.24 -8.28 24.40
CA LYS A 187 6.65 -8.40 25.82
C LYS A 187 5.44 -8.43 26.75
N PHE A 188 4.42 -7.60 26.49
CA PHE A 188 3.22 -7.54 27.32
C PHE A 188 2.32 -8.76 27.19
N LEU A 189 2.05 -9.23 25.96
CA LEU A 189 1.07 -10.29 25.71
C LEU A 189 1.64 -11.71 25.79
N PHE A 190 2.90 -11.89 25.42
CA PHE A 190 3.51 -13.21 25.32
C PHE A 190 4.63 -13.45 26.35
N GLY A 191 5.10 -12.41 27.05
CA GLY A 191 6.17 -12.52 28.03
C GLY A 191 7.36 -13.32 27.49
N ASP A 192 7.81 -14.31 28.27
CA ASP A 192 8.86 -15.25 27.90
C ASP A 192 8.35 -16.54 27.24
N ASN A 193 7.06 -16.63 26.90
CA ASN A 193 6.51 -17.81 26.24
C ASN A 193 7.17 -17.97 24.84
N PRO A 194 7.95 -19.05 24.61
CA PRO A 194 8.70 -19.20 23.38
C PRO A 194 7.80 -19.57 22.18
N ASN A 195 6.60 -20.11 22.41
CA ASN A 195 5.67 -20.54 21.36
C ASN A 195 4.20 -20.25 21.71
N PRO A 196 3.77 -18.98 21.67
CA PRO A 196 2.36 -18.66 21.79
C PRO A 196 1.56 -19.24 20.61
N ASN A 197 0.30 -19.59 20.86
CA ASN A 197 -0.61 -20.16 19.86
C ASN A 197 -0.59 -19.31 18.58
N ILE A 198 -0.49 -19.98 17.42
CA ILE A 198 -0.45 -19.36 16.11
C ILE A 198 -1.61 -18.38 15.87
N PHE A 199 -2.80 -18.69 16.39
CA PHE A 199 -3.97 -17.82 16.28
C PHE A 199 -3.78 -16.50 17.02
N TYR A 200 -3.30 -16.54 18.27
CA TYR A 200 -3.03 -15.32 19.04
C TYR A 200 -1.88 -14.49 18.43
N ARG A 201 -0.84 -15.15 17.91
CA ARG A 201 0.24 -14.47 17.17
C ARG A 201 -0.28 -13.77 15.92
N PHE A 202 -1.18 -14.41 15.19
CA PHE A 202 -1.82 -13.83 14.01
C PHE A 202 -2.67 -12.62 14.38
N LEU A 203 -3.55 -12.74 15.37
CA LEU A 203 -4.39 -11.62 15.83
C LEU A 203 -3.55 -10.44 16.32
N PHE A 204 -2.51 -10.71 17.10
CA PHE A 204 -1.56 -9.69 17.54
C PHE A 204 -0.89 -8.99 16.36
N ALA A 205 -0.35 -9.76 15.40
CA ALA A 205 0.29 -9.20 14.22
C ALA A 205 -0.67 -8.35 13.38
N GLN A 206 -1.94 -8.78 13.23
CA GLN A 206 -2.96 -8.01 12.53
C GLN A 206 -3.33 -6.72 13.26
N PHE A 207 -3.43 -6.77 14.59
CA PHE A 207 -3.71 -5.59 15.40
C PHE A 207 -2.59 -4.55 15.24
N ILE A 208 -1.33 -4.95 15.40
CA ILE A 208 -0.18 -4.05 15.24
C ILE A 208 -0.13 -3.49 13.81
N THR A 209 -0.34 -4.33 12.80
CA THR A 209 -0.35 -3.89 11.40
C THR A 209 -1.46 -2.87 11.14
N SER A 210 -2.68 -3.16 11.59
CA SER A 210 -3.85 -2.30 11.37
C SER A 210 -3.71 -0.95 12.08
N SER A 211 -3.25 -0.95 13.33
CA SER A 211 -3.00 0.27 14.10
C SER A 211 -1.89 1.13 13.47
N SER A 212 -0.82 0.50 13.00
CA SER A 212 0.27 1.20 12.32
C SER A 212 -0.17 1.79 10.98
N GLU A 213 -0.97 1.05 10.20
CA GLU A 213 -1.57 1.57 8.97
C GLU A 213 -2.53 2.72 9.25
N PHE A 214 -3.37 2.62 10.29
CA PHE A 214 -4.30 3.68 10.70
C PHE A 214 -3.56 4.97 11.04
N LEU A 215 -2.50 4.89 11.85
CA LEU A 215 -1.71 6.06 12.26
C LEU A 215 -0.95 6.70 11.08
N ALA A 216 -0.50 5.89 10.11
CA ALA A 216 0.15 6.39 8.90
C ALA A 216 -0.86 6.83 7.81
N TYR A 217 -2.15 6.51 7.96
CA TYR A 217 -3.16 6.67 6.91
C TYR A 217 -3.36 8.11 6.43
N PRO A 218 -3.33 9.16 7.30
CA PRO A 218 -3.42 10.55 6.85
C PRO A 218 -2.35 10.92 5.81
N LEU A 219 -1.13 10.37 5.96
CA LEU A 219 -0.02 10.61 5.04
C LEU A 219 -0.23 9.91 3.70
N ASP A 220 -0.83 8.70 3.70
CA ASP A 220 -1.24 8.02 2.47
C ASP A 220 -2.37 8.79 1.77
N THR A 221 -3.33 9.35 2.50
CA THR A 221 -4.40 10.17 1.90
C THR A 221 -3.86 11.42 1.23
N ILE A 222 -2.95 12.15 1.88
CA ILE A 222 -2.27 13.30 1.28
C ILE A 222 -1.47 12.86 0.05
N ARG A 223 -0.72 11.75 0.14
CA ARG A 223 0.02 11.17 -0.99
C ARG A 223 -0.90 10.96 -2.20
N ARG A 224 -2.01 10.23 -2.04
CA ARG A 224 -2.91 9.90 -3.16
C ARG A 224 -3.56 11.14 -3.76
N ARG A 225 -3.92 12.12 -2.94
CA ARG A 225 -4.48 13.39 -3.42
C ARG A 225 -3.48 14.24 -4.19
N LEU A 226 -2.22 14.25 -3.76
CA LEU A 226 -1.14 14.89 -4.52
C LEU A 226 -0.91 14.17 -5.86
N MET A 227 -0.96 12.83 -5.93
CA MET A 227 -0.86 12.10 -7.20
C MET A 227 -1.99 12.47 -8.19
N MET A 228 -3.18 12.78 -7.66
CA MET A 228 -4.32 13.20 -8.49
C MET A 228 -4.17 14.58 -9.10
N GLN A 229 -3.28 15.41 -8.56
CA GLN A 229 -3.02 16.76 -9.07
C GLN A 229 -2.26 16.74 -10.41
N SER A 230 -1.49 15.68 -10.71
CA SER A 230 -0.65 15.68 -11.91
C SER A 230 -1.44 15.60 -13.23
N GLY A 231 -1.05 16.34 -14.25
CA GLY A 231 -1.72 16.41 -15.54
C GLY A 231 -3.10 17.07 -15.50
N ARG A 232 -3.37 17.88 -14.46
CA ARG A 232 -4.53 18.77 -14.39
C ARG A 232 -4.11 20.17 -14.78
N ASN A 233 -5.00 20.88 -15.48
CA ASN A 233 -4.80 22.30 -15.78
C ASN A 233 -5.08 23.19 -14.54
N ASP A 234 -5.97 22.75 -13.65
CA ASP A 234 -6.31 23.45 -12.41
C ASP A 234 -5.43 22.97 -11.24
N VAL A 235 -4.83 23.90 -10.49
CA VAL A 235 -4.00 23.61 -9.32
C VAL A 235 -4.84 23.60 -8.04
N ILE A 236 -5.31 22.42 -7.62
CA ILE A 236 -6.00 22.23 -6.34
C ILE A 236 -5.00 22.29 -5.19
N TYR A 237 -3.85 21.62 -5.32
CA TYR A 237 -2.83 21.53 -4.26
C TYR A 237 -1.46 22.02 -4.74
N ARG A 238 -0.91 23.02 -4.05
CA ARG A 238 0.44 23.55 -4.32
C ARG A 238 1.54 22.68 -3.72
N GLY A 239 1.24 21.94 -2.65
CA GLY A 239 2.18 21.06 -1.97
C GLY A 239 1.54 20.29 -0.83
N THR A 240 2.35 19.53 -0.08
CA THR A 240 1.87 18.65 1.00
C THR A 240 1.12 19.39 2.10
N LEU A 241 1.66 20.51 2.59
CA LEU A 241 1.02 21.28 3.66
C LEU A 241 -0.26 21.96 3.19
N ASP A 242 -0.27 22.48 1.96
CA ASP A 242 -1.48 23.05 1.34
C ASP A 242 -2.57 21.97 1.16
N CYS A 243 -2.17 20.78 0.72
CA CYS A 243 -3.08 19.63 0.63
C CYS A 243 -3.68 19.26 1.99
N ALA A 244 -2.86 19.15 3.04
CA ALA A 244 -3.34 18.83 4.38
C ALA A 244 -4.32 19.89 4.91
N ARG A 245 -3.95 21.19 4.79
CA ARG A 245 -4.81 22.30 5.23
C ARG A 245 -6.14 22.32 4.48
N LYS A 246 -6.13 22.15 3.16
CA LYS A 246 -7.35 22.13 2.35
C LYS A 246 -8.25 20.97 2.71
N ILE A 247 -7.71 19.75 2.86
CA ILE A 247 -8.51 18.59 3.33
C ILE A 247 -9.20 18.92 4.65
N ALA A 248 -8.44 19.41 5.64
CA ALA A 248 -8.98 19.72 6.95
C ALA A 248 -10.07 20.82 6.90
N ALA A 249 -9.84 21.87 6.11
CA ALA A 249 -10.75 23.01 6.02
C ALA A 249 -12.02 22.73 5.20
N THR A 250 -11.93 21.97 4.10
CA THR A 250 -13.06 21.77 3.18
C THR A 250 -13.83 20.48 3.43
N GLU A 251 -13.19 19.46 4.00
CA GLU A 251 -13.81 18.13 4.18
C GLU A 251 -13.79 17.61 5.62
N GLY A 252 -13.10 18.32 6.53
CA GLY A 252 -12.96 17.94 7.93
C GLY A 252 -11.88 16.89 8.19
N LEU A 253 -11.61 16.63 9.47
CA LEU A 253 -10.53 15.73 9.90
C LEU A 253 -10.80 14.24 9.58
N THR A 254 -12.07 13.85 9.46
CA THR A 254 -12.44 12.48 9.09
C THR A 254 -12.07 12.15 7.64
N ALA A 255 -11.89 13.18 6.78
CA ALA A 255 -11.54 13.00 5.38
C ALA A 255 -10.16 12.36 5.19
N PHE A 256 -9.24 12.54 6.14
CA PHE A 256 -7.94 11.87 6.11
C PHE A 256 -8.05 10.35 6.18
N PHE A 257 -9.15 9.82 6.72
CA PHE A 257 -9.39 8.39 6.93
C PHE A 257 -10.37 7.77 5.91
N LYS A 258 -10.74 8.52 4.85
CA LYS A 258 -11.58 7.99 3.77
C LYS A 258 -10.92 6.76 3.11
N GLY A 259 -11.65 5.65 3.10
CA GLY A 259 -11.17 4.36 2.59
C GLY A 259 -10.37 3.51 3.58
N ASN A 260 -10.16 3.96 4.83
CA ASN A 260 -9.38 3.18 5.80
C ASN A 260 -10.03 1.82 6.14
N LEU A 261 -11.36 1.74 6.18
CA LEU A 261 -12.05 0.46 6.36
C LEU A 261 -11.69 -0.54 5.24
N SER A 262 -11.72 -0.08 3.98
CA SER A 262 -11.28 -0.88 2.82
C SER A 262 -9.82 -1.30 2.95
N ASN A 263 -8.98 -0.41 3.49
CA ASN A 263 -7.57 -0.69 3.73
C ASN A 263 -7.36 -1.79 4.79
N MET A 264 -8.14 -1.79 5.87
CA MET A 264 -8.09 -2.83 6.90
C MET A 264 -8.53 -4.18 6.32
N TYR A 265 -9.62 -4.24 5.56
CA TYR A 265 -10.04 -5.48 4.89
C TYR A 265 -8.99 -5.98 3.90
N ARG A 266 -8.37 -5.07 3.13
CA ARG A 266 -7.25 -5.40 2.25
C ARG A 266 -6.08 -6.02 3.02
N SER A 267 -5.72 -5.46 4.18
CA SER A 267 -4.61 -5.92 5.02
C SER A 267 -4.86 -7.33 5.59
N ILE A 268 -6.06 -7.54 6.14
CA ILE A 268 -6.50 -8.85 6.67
C ILE A 268 -6.54 -9.88 5.54
N GLY A 269 -7.18 -9.56 4.41
CA GLY A 269 -7.26 -10.45 3.25
C GLY A 269 -5.89 -10.82 2.68
N SER A 270 -4.95 -9.87 2.61
CA SER A 270 -3.59 -10.14 2.12
C SER A 270 -2.84 -11.10 3.05
N SER A 271 -3.08 -10.99 4.35
CA SER A 271 -2.42 -11.83 5.34
C SER A 271 -2.99 -13.24 5.34
N LEU A 272 -4.31 -13.37 5.22
CA LEU A 272 -4.98 -14.67 5.07
C LEU A 272 -4.52 -15.42 3.81
N VAL A 273 -4.41 -14.72 2.67
CA VAL A 273 -3.92 -15.33 1.42
C VAL A 273 -2.48 -15.84 1.56
N LEU A 274 -1.65 -15.17 2.37
CA LEU A 274 -0.29 -15.61 2.66
C LEU A 274 -0.29 -16.90 3.48
N VAL A 275 -1.03 -16.92 4.59
CA VAL A 275 -1.13 -18.08 5.48
C VAL A 275 -1.71 -19.28 4.73
N LEU A 276 -2.81 -19.10 4.00
CA LEU A 276 -3.43 -20.17 3.21
C LEU A 276 -2.49 -20.70 2.12
N TYR A 277 -1.71 -19.82 1.48
CA TYR A 277 -0.72 -20.24 0.49
C TYR A 277 0.38 -21.09 1.10
N ASP A 278 0.89 -20.71 2.27
CA ASP A 278 1.96 -21.44 2.96
C ASP A 278 1.45 -22.80 3.45
N GLU A 279 0.22 -22.88 3.99
CA GLU A 279 -0.41 -24.16 4.38
C GLU A 279 -0.67 -25.06 3.18
N PHE A 280 -1.18 -24.51 2.07
CA PHE A 280 -1.41 -25.29 0.85
C PHE A 280 -0.09 -25.83 0.27
N LYS A 281 0.97 -25.01 0.28
CA LYS A 281 2.31 -25.45 -0.13
C LYS A 281 2.84 -26.55 0.79
N ARG A 282 2.68 -26.40 2.10
CA ARG A 282 3.07 -27.42 3.08
C ARG A 282 2.34 -28.73 2.83
N TRP A 283 1.02 -28.69 2.60
CA TRP A 283 0.22 -29.86 2.29
C TRP A 283 0.66 -30.57 1.00
N ILE A 284 0.94 -29.83 -0.08
CA ILE A 284 1.47 -30.41 -1.33
C ILE A 284 2.84 -31.06 -1.13
N LEU A 285 3.74 -30.42 -0.38
CA LEU A 285 5.07 -30.97 -0.12
C LEU A 285 4.97 -32.26 0.70
N LEU A 286 4.12 -32.29 1.73
CA LEU A 286 3.86 -33.48 2.53
C LEU A 286 3.19 -34.60 1.72
N ALA A 287 2.26 -34.26 0.83
CA ALA A 287 1.64 -35.22 -0.09
C ALA A 287 2.66 -35.80 -1.09
N GLY A 288 3.60 -34.98 -1.58
CA GLY A 288 4.68 -35.40 -2.46
C GLY A 288 5.72 -36.31 -1.79
N GLU A 289 6.08 -36.03 -0.53
CA GLU A 289 6.97 -36.90 0.26
C GLU A 289 6.32 -38.26 0.56
N SER A 290 5.00 -38.28 0.83
CA SER A 290 4.25 -39.53 1.07
C SER A 290 4.08 -40.41 -0.18
N SER A 291 4.21 -39.85 -1.39
CA SER A 291 4.19 -40.59 -2.65
C SER A 291 5.58 -41.09 -3.08
N ALA A 292 6.67 -40.51 -2.56
CA ALA A 292 8.04 -40.93 -2.85
C ALA A 292 8.57 -42.04 -1.91
N THR A 293 7.82 -42.37 -0.86
CA THR A 293 8.14 -43.43 0.14
C THR A 293 7.31 -44.71 -0.05
N LYS A 294 6.58 -44.83 -1.16
CA LYS A 294 5.94 -46.07 -1.62
C LYS A 294 6.58 -46.49 -2.93
#